data_AF-A0A3C1YRL2-F1
#
_entry.id   AF-A0A3C1YRL2-F1
#
_cell.length_a   1.000
_cell.length_b   1.000
_cell.length_c   1.000
_cell.angle_alpha   90.00
_cell.angle_beta   90.00
_cell.angle_gamma   90.00
#
_symmetry.space_group_name_H-M   'P 1'
#
loop_
_entity.id
_entity.type
_entity.pdbx_description
1 polymer ?
#
loop_
_entity_poly.entity_id
_entity_poly.type
_entity_poly.pdbx_seq_one_letter_code
_entity_poly.pdbx_strand_id
1 'polypeptide(L)'
;MLKNAGADSVWLEPVMITHWVRGEEKASLKLVNKKKIDLSICALGGSIGTPKGGIRADVIEVKSFEEVKQLGDKAKGKILFYNRPFDRTNVNPFHAYGGAVNQRTSGAIEAAKVGAVAVLVRSITPALDDEPHTGMMRYVDSIPHIPAAAISTIDAELLSKELKKGNVVSINIILSCKTLPDVPSYNVIGEIRGTEKPEEIVLVGGHLDSWDKGTGAHDDGSGIVQSIEVIRLIKSVNVKPKRTIRAVLYANEENGLKGGYAYAARENNKKEKHIAAIESDAGGTSPRGFGVETDSLKFENISSYSSLLEIVDAGKIRKGGGGVDISTLEQFGTILIGLSPDPQRYFDYHHSHNDTIDKVHPRELELGAIAIAILAWAISQDGI
;
A
#
# COMPACT_ATOMS: atom_id res chain seq x y z
N MET A 1 16.73 7.75 13.99
CA MET A 1 17.35 7.99 12.67
C MET A 1 17.31 9.46 12.28
N LEU A 2 16.14 10.12 12.26
CA LEU A 2 16.03 11.56 11.91
C LEU A 2 16.99 12.50 12.68
N LYS A 3 17.17 12.30 14.00
CA LYS A 3 18.16 13.07 14.78
C LYS A 3 19.58 12.89 14.25
N ASN A 4 19.96 11.66 13.92
CA ASN A 4 21.28 11.33 13.39
C ASN A 4 21.47 11.84 11.95
N ALA A 5 20.38 11.93 11.17
CA ALA A 5 20.37 12.57 9.86
C ALA A 5 20.57 14.10 9.93
N GLY A 6 20.45 14.70 11.13
CA GLY A 6 20.71 16.12 11.35
C GLY A 6 19.47 17.01 11.33
N ALA A 7 18.27 16.45 11.53
CA ALA A 7 17.06 17.24 11.73
C ALA A 7 17.23 18.22 12.91
N ASP A 8 16.76 19.46 12.75
CA ASP A 8 16.85 20.51 13.77
C ASP A 8 15.90 20.23 14.95
N SER A 9 14.75 19.62 14.65
CA SER A 9 13.79 19.15 15.64
C SER A 9 13.24 17.78 15.22
N VAL A 10 12.88 16.97 16.21
CA VAL A 10 12.26 15.65 16.02
C VAL A 10 11.23 15.44 17.12
N TRP A 11 10.01 15.07 16.76
CA TRP A 11 8.93 14.79 17.71
C TRP A 11 8.04 13.65 17.24
N LEU A 12 7.23 13.16 18.18
CA LEU A 12 6.22 12.14 17.93
C LEU A 12 4.83 12.79 17.94
N GLU A 13 3.99 12.37 17.01
CA GLU A 13 2.61 12.79 16.94
C GLU A 13 1.70 11.59 17.22
N PRO A 14 0.99 11.56 18.37
CA PRO A 14 0.11 10.44 18.73
C PRO A 14 -0.99 10.15 17.70
N VAL A 15 -1.16 8.87 17.37
CA VAL A 15 -2.19 8.32 16.48
C VAL A 15 -2.83 7.11 17.16
N MET A 16 -4.15 6.99 17.14
CA MET A 16 -4.82 5.73 17.50
C MET A 16 -4.97 4.87 16.25
N ILE A 17 -4.48 3.63 16.29
CA ILE A 17 -4.41 2.74 15.13
C ILE A 17 -5.24 1.48 15.35
N THR A 18 -5.77 0.94 14.25
CA THR A 18 -6.53 -0.31 14.26
C THR A 18 -5.62 -1.47 14.68
N HIS A 19 -6.03 -2.24 15.67
CA HIS A 19 -5.26 -3.42 16.12
C HIS A 19 -5.88 -4.71 15.59
N TRP A 20 -5.34 -5.22 14.49
CA TRP A 20 -5.73 -6.52 13.95
C TRP A 20 -4.59 -7.51 14.06
N VAL A 21 -4.90 -8.74 14.49
CA VAL A 21 -3.91 -9.81 14.67
C VAL A 21 -4.29 -10.98 13.76
N ARG A 22 -3.34 -11.36 12.90
CA ARG A 22 -3.50 -12.41 11.88
C ARG A 22 -3.71 -13.82 12.45
N GLY A 23 -2.85 -14.25 13.38
CA GLY A 23 -2.93 -15.57 13.98
C GLY A 23 -2.61 -16.73 13.01
N GLU A 24 -3.19 -17.90 13.27
CA GLU A 24 -3.00 -19.13 12.49
C GLU A 24 -3.81 -19.10 11.18
N GLU A 25 -3.18 -19.56 10.11
CA GLU A 25 -3.77 -19.62 8.76
C GLU A 25 -3.48 -21.00 8.16
N LYS A 26 -4.53 -21.73 7.76
CA LYS A 26 -4.41 -23.02 7.06
C LYS A 26 -5.52 -23.15 6.03
N ALA A 27 -5.17 -23.65 4.84
CA ALA A 27 -6.14 -24.09 3.86
C ALA A 27 -5.75 -25.41 3.22
N SER A 28 -6.76 -26.20 2.88
CA SER A 28 -6.55 -27.45 2.15
C SER A 28 -7.71 -27.76 1.21
N LEU A 29 -7.36 -28.18 0.01
CA LEU A 29 -8.25 -28.70 -1.01
C LEU A 29 -8.43 -30.22 -0.84
N LYS A 30 -9.68 -30.69 -0.89
CA LYS A 30 -10.00 -32.13 -0.95
C LYS A 30 -10.49 -32.49 -2.34
N LEU A 31 -9.85 -33.47 -2.96
CA LEU A 31 -10.20 -33.98 -4.28
C LEU A 31 -11.08 -35.24 -4.22
N VAL A 32 -11.76 -35.56 -5.33
CA VAL A 32 -12.64 -36.74 -5.47
C VAL A 32 -11.89 -38.04 -5.23
N ASN A 33 -10.62 -38.13 -5.63
CA ASN A 33 -9.74 -39.28 -5.37
C ASN A 33 -9.25 -39.37 -3.92
N LYS A 34 -9.85 -38.60 -3.00
CA LYS A 34 -9.49 -38.49 -1.57
C LYS A 34 -8.11 -37.88 -1.29
N LYS A 35 -7.37 -37.41 -2.31
CA LYS A 35 -6.13 -36.65 -2.11
C LYS A 35 -6.46 -35.31 -1.42
N LYS A 36 -5.67 -34.98 -0.41
CA LYS A 36 -5.65 -33.66 0.24
C LYS A 36 -4.43 -32.90 -0.29
N ILE A 37 -4.62 -31.65 -0.66
CA ILE A 37 -3.55 -30.74 -1.08
C ILE A 37 -3.63 -29.53 -0.17
N ASP A 38 -2.55 -29.19 0.51
CA ASP A 38 -2.47 -27.97 1.31
C ASP A 38 -2.22 -26.78 0.37
N LEU A 39 -2.85 -25.66 0.66
CA LEU A 39 -2.76 -24.44 -0.14
C LEU A 39 -2.00 -23.37 0.64
N SER A 40 -1.10 -22.66 -0.03
CA SER A 40 -0.47 -21.45 0.48
C SER A 40 -1.53 -20.35 0.60
N ILE A 41 -1.81 -19.93 1.83
CA ILE A 41 -2.90 -19.01 2.19
C ILE A 41 -2.38 -17.88 3.07
N CYS A 42 -2.96 -16.69 2.90
CA CYS A 42 -2.73 -15.54 3.76
C CYS A 42 -4.06 -14.81 3.97
N ALA A 43 -4.49 -14.62 5.22
CA ALA A 43 -5.66 -13.83 5.55
C ALA A 43 -5.57 -12.43 4.95
N LEU A 44 -6.72 -11.89 4.55
CA LEU A 44 -6.78 -10.48 4.17
C LEU A 44 -6.77 -9.61 5.43
N GLY A 45 -6.13 -8.45 5.32
CA GLY A 45 -6.03 -7.49 6.41
C GLY A 45 -7.42 -7.03 6.87
N GLY A 46 -7.71 -7.22 8.16
CA GLY A 46 -9.02 -6.92 8.74
C GLY A 46 -10.02 -8.08 8.70
N SER A 47 -9.67 -9.23 8.12
CA SER A 47 -10.58 -10.39 8.07
C SER A 47 -10.93 -10.93 9.46
N ILE A 48 -12.15 -11.43 9.63
CA ILE A 48 -12.53 -12.19 10.82
C ILE A 48 -12.00 -13.62 10.79
N GLY A 49 -11.73 -14.19 11.96
CA GLY A 49 -11.39 -15.61 12.09
C GLY A 49 -12.56 -16.53 11.70
N THR A 50 -12.22 -17.75 11.28
CA THR A 50 -13.20 -18.82 11.10
C THR A 50 -13.75 -19.31 12.45
N PRO A 51 -14.95 -19.91 12.50
CA PRO A 51 -15.42 -20.62 13.68
C PRO A 51 -14.45 -21.71 14.14
N LYS A 52 -14.57 -22.14 15.40
CA LYS A 52 -13.76 -23.24 15.95
C LYS A 52 -13.89 -24.49 15.07
N GLY A 53 -12.77 -25.00 14.56
CA GLY A 53 -12.72 -26.14 13.64
C GLY A 53 -12.65 -25.77 12.16
N GLY A 54 -12.74 -24.48 11.81
CA GLY A 54 -12.65 -23.98 10.46
C GLY A 54 -13.97 -24.00 9.69
N ILE A 55 -13.91 -23.61 8.43
CA ILE A 55 -15.01 -23.70 7.46
C ILE A 55 -14.65 -24.75 6.44
N ARG A 56 -15.54 -25.72 6.21
CA ARG A 56 -15.47 -26.65 5.09
C ARG A 56 -16.70 -26.51 4.22
N ALA A 57 -16.50 -26.15 2.96
CA ALA A 57 -17.59 -25.97 2.01
C ALA A 57 -17.12 -26.24 0.57
N ASP A 58 -18.08 -26.43 -0.33
CA ASP A 58 -17.80 -26.45 -1.76
C ASP A 58 -17.43 -25.03 -2.21
N VAL A 59 -16.69 -24.94 -3.31
CA VAL A 59 -16.16 -23.68 -3.83
C VAL A 59 -16.71 -23.39 -5.22
N ILE A 60 -16.99 -22.11 -5.49
CA ILE A 60 -17.38 -21.62 -6.81
C ILE A 60 -16.36 -20.58 -7.25
N GLU A 61 -15.76 -20.78 -8.43
CA GLU A 61 -14.88 -19.81 -9.07
C GLU A 61 -15.71 -18.69 -9.71
N VAL A 62 -15.30 -17.44 -9.48
CA VAL A 62 -15.86 -16.23 -10.08
C VAL A 62 -14.74 -15.26 -10.50
N LYS A 63 -15.01 -14.39 -11.46
CA LYS A 63 -14.06 -13.37 -11.97
C LYS A 63 -14.53 -11.93 -11.81
N SER A 64 -15.78 -11.72 -11.41
CA SER A 64 -16.35 -10.38 -11.25
C SER A 64 -17.47 -10.35 -10.21
N PHE A 65 -17.85 -9.15 -9.78
CA PHE A 65 -19.00 -8.96 -8.90
C PHE A 65 -20.33 -9.20 -9.64
N GLU A 66 -20.36 -9.01 -10.95
CA GLU A 66 -21.49 -9.36 -11.80
C GLU A 66 -21.74 -10.88 -11.77
N GLU A 67 -20.69 -11.70 -11.87
CA GLU A 67 -20.81 -13.16 -11.74
C GLU A 67 -21.31 -13.56 -10.35
N VAL A 68 -20.81 -12.92 -9.28
CA VAL A 68 -21.30 -13.14 -7.91
C VAL A 68 -22.79 -12.85 -7.80
N LYS A 69 -23.24 -11.71 -8.34
CA LYS A 69 -24.66 -11.33 -8.35
C LYS A 69 -25.52 -12.32 -9.14
N GLN A 70 -25.01 -12.84 -10.25
CA GLN A 70 -25.70 -13.84 -11.08
C GLN A 70 -25.81 -15.21 -10.41
N LEU A 71 -24.90 -15.57 -9.49
CA LEU A 71 -25.00 -16.82 -8.72
C LEU A 71 -26.26 -16.82 -7.85
N GLY A 72 -26.60 -15.68 -7.23
CA GLY A 72 -27.71 -15.58 -6.28
C GLY A 72 -27.66 -16.68 -5.23
N ASP A 73 -28.77 -17.38 -5.04
CA ASP A 73 -28.89 -18.46 -4.05
C ASP A 73 -27.91 -19.63 -4.23
N LYS A 74 -27.31 -19.80 -5.43
CA LYS A 74 -26.31 -20.85 -5.66
C LYS A 74 -25.03 -20.65 -4.83
N ALA A 75 -24.74 -19.42 -4.41
CA ALA A 75 -23.60 -19.09 -3.56
C ALA A 75 -23.83 -19.41 -2.07
N LYS A 76 -25.08 -19.68 -1.67
CA LYS A 76 -25.44 -19.87 -0.27
C LYS A 76 -24.70 -21.07 0.33
N GLY A 77 -23.97 -20.84 1.42
CA GLY A 77 -23.20 -21.89 2.10
C GLY A 77 -21.90 -22.30 1.38
N LYS A 78 -21.49 -21.59 0.32
CA LYS A 78 -20.31 -21.89 -0.48
C LYS A 78 -19.15 -20.95 -0.15
N ILE A 79 -17.94 -21.37 -0.48
CA ILE A 79 -16.78 -20.48 -0.58
C ILE A 79 -16.77 -19.87 -1.97
N LEU A 80 -16.63 -18.56 -2.08
CA LEU A 80 -16.39 -17.92 -3.38
C LEU A 80 -14.89 -17.73 -3.59
N PHE A 81 -14.40 -18.20 -4.72
CA PHE A 81 -13.02 -18.04 -5.16
C PHE A 81 -12.94 -17.00 -6.27
N TYR A 82 -12.48 -15.80 -5.94
CA TYR A 82 -12.23 -14.74 -6.91
C TYR A 82 -10.91 -15.00 -7.64
N ASN A 83 -11.01 -15.34 -8.92
CA ASN A 83 -9.88 -15.69 -9.76
C ASN A 83 -9.72 -14.76 -10.96
N ARG A 84 -9.92 -13.45 -10.77
CA ARG A 84 -9.54 -12.47 -11.79
C ARG A 84 -8.02 -12.27 -11.72
N PRO A 85 -7.28 -12.55 -12.80
CA PRO A 85 -5.83 -12.45 -12.80
C PRO A 85 -5.38 -10.99 -12.88
N PHE A 86 -4.15 -10.76 -12.43
CA PHE A 86 -3.39 -9.55 -12.74
C PHE A 86 -3.17 -9.49 -14.26
N ASP A 87 -3.66 -8.43 -14.92
CA ASP A 87 -3.60 -8.31 -16.37
C ASP A 87 -2.22 -7.87 -16.84
N ARG A 88 -1.39 -8.85 -17.20
CA ARG A 88 -0.01 -8.67 -17.70
C ARG A 88 0.08 -7.97 -19.06
N THR A 89 -1.04 -7.73 -19.75
CA THR A 89 -1.04 -6.96 -21.01
C THR A 89 -0.98 -5.45 -20.75
N ASN A 90 -1.31 -4.99 -19.54
CA ASN A 90 -1.12 -3.60 -19.15
C ASN A 90 0.36 -3.34 -18.87
N VAL A 91 0.93 -2.38 -19.61
CA VAL A 91 2.32 -1.95 -19.44
C VAL A 91 2.54 -1.27 -18.09
N ASN A 92 1.51 -0.65 -17.52
CA ASN A 92 1.55 -0.09 -16.17
C ASN A 92 1.02 -1.12 -15.15
N PRO A 93 1.86 -1.70 -14.28
CA PRO A 93 1.44 -2.66 -13.26
C PRO A 93 0.40 -2.10 -12.29
N PHE A 94 0.42 -0.80 -11.98
CA PHE A 94 -0.59 -0.18 -11.12
C PHE A 94 -1.98 -0.20 -11.76
N HIS A 95 -2.08 -0.08 -13.09
CA HIS A 95 -3.37 -0.24 -13.78
C HIS A 95 -3.86 -1.70 -13.74
N ALA A 96 -2.95 -2.66 -13.93
CA ALA A 96 -3.28 -4.08 -13.81
C ALA A 96 -3.74 -4.46 -12.40
N TYR A 97 -3.04 -3.96 -11.38
CA TYR A 97 -3.41 -4.09 -9.98
C TYR A 97 -4.79 -3.48 -9.71
N GLY A 98 -5.01 -2.23 -10.14
CA GLY A 98 -6.29 -1.53 -10.01
C GLY A 98 -7.46 -2.27 -10.68
N GLY A 99 -7.21 -2.94 -11.80
CA GLY A 99 -8.19 -3.78 -12.48
C GLY A 99 -8.61 -5.03 -11.72
N ALA A 100 -7.81 -5.47 -10.74
CA ALA A 100 -8.02 -6.72 -9.99
C ALA A 100 -8.29 -6.52 -8.48
N VAL A 101 -7.78 -5.44 -7.88
CA VAL A 101 -7.71 -5.26 -6.41
C VAL A 101 -9.05 -5.20 -5.70
N ASN A 102 -10.12 -4.79 -6.38
CA ASN A 102 -11.44 -4.69 -5.73
C ASN A 102 -11.94 -6.05 -5.19
N GLN A 103 -11.47 -7.17 -5.74
CA GLN A 103 -11.82 -8.51 -5.26
C GLN A 103 -11.23 -8.79 -3.88
N ARG A 104 -10.08 -8.20 -3.55
CA ARG A 104 -9.50 -8.20 -2.20
C ARG A 104 -10.27 -7.26 -1.29
N THR A 105 -10.45 -6.00 -1.72
CA THR A 105 -10.97 -4.96 -0.83
C THR A 105 -12.43 -5.14 -0.46
N SER A 106 -13.25 -5.59 -1.42
CA SER A 106 -14.72 -5.67 -1.28
C SER A 106 -15.30 -7.06 -1.55
N GLY A 107 -14.49 -8.07 -1.92
CA GLY A 107 -14.99 -9.40 -2.27
C GLY A 107 -15.77 -10.07 -1.14
N ALA A 108 -15.36 -9.90 0.12
CA ALA A 108 -16.09 -10.44 1.27
C ALA A 108 -17.50 -9.83 1.40
N ILE A 109 -17.65 -8.52 1.15
CA ILE A 109 -18.95 -7.83 1.18
C ILE A 109 -19.86 -8.38 0.08
N GLU A 110 -19.37 -8.46 -1.15
CA GLU A 110 -20.18 -8.92 -2.29
C GLU A 110 -20.56 -10.40 -2.18
N ALA A 111 -19.65 -11.25 -1.70
CA ALA A 111 -19.92 -12.66 -1.46
C ALA A 111 -20.94 -12.87 -0.33
N ALA A 112 -20.84 -12.10 0.77
CA ALA A 112 -21.76 -12.20 1.90
C ALA A 112 -23.20 -11.81 1.51
N LYS A 113 -23.38 -10.82 0.62
CA LYS A 113 -24.71 -10.42 0.10
C LYS A 113 -25.48 -11.57 -0.55
N VAL A 114 -24.78 -12.56 -1.12
CA VAL A 114 -25.38 -13.74 -1.77
C VAL A 114 -25.29 -15.01 -0.91
N GLY A 115 -24.93 -14.87 0.38
CA GLY A 115 -24.95 -15.96 1.35
C GLY A 115 -23.72 -16.88 1.35
N ALA A 116 -22.61 -16.48 0.72
CA ALA A 116 -21.34 -17.19 0.83
C ALA A 116 -20.86 -17.22 2.29
N VAL A 117 -20.06 -18.22 2.65
CA VAL A 117 -19.58 -18.42 4.03
C VAL A 117 -18.13 -18.03 4.23
N ALA A 118 -17.35 -17.92 3.16
CA ALA A 118 -15.99 -17.40 3.16
C ALA A 118 -15.54 -17.05 1.74
N VAL A 119 -14.43 -16.32 1.65
CA VAL A 119 -13.84 -15.90 0.38
C VAL A 119 -12.38 -16.35 0.27
N LEU A 120 -12.02 -16.85 -0.90
CA LEU A 120 -10.63 -16.94 -1.35
C LEU A 120 -10.39 -15.98 -2.51
N VAL A 121 -9.25 -15.33 -2.51
CA VAL A 121 -8.82 -14.40 -3.54
C VAL A 121 -7.53 -14.91 -4.16
N ARG A 122 -7.46 -14.96 -5.49
CA ARG A 122 -6.17 -15.07 -6.16
C ARG A 122 -5.31 -13.86 -5.79
N SER A 123 -4.09 -14.10 -5.33
CA SER A 123 -3.13 -13.03 -5.07
C SER A 123 -2.99 -12.09 -6.26
N ILE A 124 -3.00 -10.79 -5.98
CA ILE A 124 -3.03 -9.74 -7.00
C ILE A 124 -1.58 -9.38 -7.36
N THR A 125 -0.94 -10.31 -8.04
CA THR A 125 0.46 -10.22 -8.45
C THR A 125 0.61 -10.77 -9.88
N PRO A 126 1.54 -10.23 -10.70
CA PRO A 126 1.92 -10.85 -11.95
C PRO A 126 2.80 -12.10 -11.76
N ALA A 127 3.37 -12.30 -10.56
CA ALA A 127 4.21 -13.44 -10.23
C ALA A 127 3.42 -14.75 -10.25
N LEU A 128 4.07 -15.82 -10.73
CA LEU A 128 3.55 -17.18 -10.65
C LEU A 128 4.38 -17.96 -9.63
N ASP A 129 3.95 -17.90 -8.38
CA ASP A 129 4.67 -18.41 -7.22
C ASP A 129 3.71 -18.97 -6.16
N ASP A 130 4.28 -19.42 -5.05
CA ASP A 130 3.61 -19.96 -3.87
C ASP A 130 3.42 -18.93 -2.75
N GLU A 131 3.55 -17.63 -3.07
CA GLU A 131 3.55 -16.53 -2.10
C GLU A 131 2.20 -15.79 -2.10
N PRO A 132 1.33 -16.01 -1.10
CA PRO A 132 0.04 -15.32 -1.03
C PRO A 132 0.19 -13.86 -0.57
N HIS A 133 -0.43 -12.94 -1.32
CA HIS A 133 -0.39 -11.50 -1.05
C HIS A 133 -1.56 -11.07 -0.16
N THR A 134 -1.27 -10.45 0.98
CA THR A 134 -2.29 -9.87 1.86
C THR A 134 -2.73 -8.48 1.38
N GLY A 135 -3.30 -7.69 2.28
CA GLY A 135 -3.74 -6.33 2.02
C GLY A 135 -5.10 -6.07 2.61
N MET A 136 -5.38 -4.77 2.79
CA MET A 136 -6.60 -4.33 3.43
C MET A 136 -7.85 -4.83 2.70
N MET A 137 -8.81 -5.30 3.48
CA MET A 137 -10.19 -5.49 3.08
C MET A 137 -11.13 -4.66 3.98
N ARG A 138 -12.36 -4.47 3.53
CA ARG A 138 -13.38 -3.72 4.28
C ARG A 138 -14.59 -4.60 4.54
N TYR A 139 -15.23 -4.34 5.66
CA TYR A 139 -16.58 -4.81 5.95
C TYR A 139 -17.56 -3.63 5.98
N VAL A 140 -18.85 -3.93 5.98
CA VAL A 140 -19.93 -2.98 6.21
C VAL A 140 -20.88 -3.61 7.21
N ASP A 141 -21.17 -2.91 8.32
CA ASP A 141 -21.92 -3.46 9.47
C ASP A 141 -23.31 -4.00 9.11
N SER A 142 -23.93 -3.50 8.03
CA SER A 142 -25.23 -3.97 7.55
C SER A 142 -25.19 -5.31 6.82
N ILE A 143 -24.00 -5.87 6.57
CA ILE A 143 -23.77 -7.13 5.86
C ILE A 143 -23.03 -8.11 6.78
N PRO A 144 -23.39 -9.41 6.80
CA PRO A 144 -22.66 -10.39 7.61
C PRO A 144 -21.17 -10.43 7.26
N HIS A 145 -20.30 -10.36 8.27
CA HIS A 145 -18.87 -10.51 8.09
C HIS A 145 -18.54 -11.99 7.86
N ILE A 146 -17.75 -12.28 6.82
CA ILE A 146 -17.30 -13.65 6.49
C ILE A 146 -15.76 -13.69 6.40
N PRO A 147 -15.11 -14.81 6.79
CA PRO A 147 -13.66 -14.95 6.67
C PRO A 147 -13.19 -14.84 5.23
N ALA A 148 -12.03 -14.21 5.02
CA ALA A 148 -11.47 -13.92 3.71
C ALA A 148 -9.94 -14.04 3.71
N ALA A 149 -9.41 -14.69 2.69
CA ALA A 149 -7.97 -14.87 2.52
C ALA A 149 -7.56 -14.85 1.04
N ALA A 150 -6.31 -14.53 0.78
CA ALA A 150 -5.67 -14.77 -0.50
C ALA A 150 -5.01 -16.16 -0.54
N ILE A 151 -4.95 -16.75 -1.72
CA ILE A 151 -4.09 -17.92 -2.02
C ILE A 151 -3.03 -17.54 -3.06
N SER A 152 -1.93 -18.28 -3.07
CA SER A 152 -0.87 -18.10 -4.06
C SER A 152 -1.37 -18.22 -5.50
N THR A 153 -0.64 -17.68 -6.46
CA THR A 153 -1.03 -17.78 -7.87
C THR A 153 -0.87 -19.20 -8.41
N ILE A 154 0.12 -19.98 -7.95
CA ILE A 154 0.24 -21.41 -8.27
C ILE A 154 -0.98 -22.18 -7.77
N ASP A 155 -1.43 -21.93 -6.54
CA ASP A 155 -2.60 -22.62 -5.98
C ASP A 155 -3.91 -22.16 -6.64
N ALA A 156 -4.01 -20.91 -7.03
CA ALA A 156 -5.14 -20.40 -7.80
C ALA A 156 -5.27 -21.10 -9.16
N GLU A 157 -4.16 -21.30 -9.88
CA GLU A 157 -4.14 -22.05 -11.14
C GLU A 157 -4.49 -23.53 -10.93
N LEU A 158 -3.92 -24.16 -9.89
CA LEU A 158 -4.25 -25.52 -9.50
C LEU A 158 -5.75 -25.67 -9.21
N LEU A 159 -6.30 -24.79 -8.38
CA LEU A 159 -7.70 -24.83 -7.97
C LEU A 159 -8.62 -24.65 -9.17
N SER A 160 -8.38 -23.65 -10.02
CA SER A 160 -9.19 -23.43 -11.23
C SER A 160 -9.14 -24.64 -12.17
N LYS A 161 -7.95 -25.25 -12.36
CA LYS A 161 -7.77 -26.44 -13.18
C LYS A 161 -8.56 -27.64 -12.65
N GLU A 162 -8.50 -27.90 -11.35
CA GLU A 162 -9.22 -29.03 -10.75
C GLU A 162 -10.73 -28.79 -10.67
N LEU A 163 -11.19 -27.54 -10.51
CA LEU A 163 -12.61 -27.18 -10.60
C LEU A 163 -13.19 -27.45 -11.98
N LYS A 164 -12.48 -27.06 -13.05
CA LYS A 164 -12.89 -27.33 -14.44
C LYS A 164 -13.01 -28.82 -14.76
N LYS A 165 -12.24 -29.66 -14.08
CA LYS A 165 -12.31 -31.13 -14.21
C LYS A 165 -13.43 -31.76 -13.36
N GLY A 166 -14.08 -31.00 -12.47
CA GLY A 166 -15.03 -31.55 -11.50
C GLY A 166 -14.37 -32.39 -10.40
N ASN A 167 -13.07 -32.20 -10.16
CA ASN A 167 -12.30 -33.01 -9.20
C ASN A 167 -12.33 -32.47 -7.77
N VAL A 168 -12.88 -31.27 -7.55
CA VAL A 168 -12.90 -30.61 -6.24
C VAL A 168 -14.14 -31.02 -5.46
N VAL A 169 -13.92 -31.58 -4.26
CA VAL A 169 -14.99 -31.93 -3.32
C VAL A 169 -15.29 -30.78 -2.39
N SER A 170 -14.27 -30.20 -1.77
CA SER A 170 -14.44 -29.11 -0.79
C SER A 170 -13.11 -28.44 -0.50
N ILE A 171 -13.15 -27.20 -0.02
CA ILE A 171 -12.03 -26.52 0.61
C ILE A 171 -12.29 -26.44 2.11
N ASN A 172 -11.22 -26.63 2.89
CA ASN A 172 -11.21 -26.37 4.33
C ASN A 172 -10.33 -25.15 4.61
N ILE A 173 -10.86 -24.14 5.31
CA ILE A 173 -10.14 -22.91 5.70
C ILE A 173 -10.16 -22.80 7.23
N ILE A 174 -9.02 -22.50 7.83
CA ILE A 174 -8.87 -22.16 9.25
C ILE A 174 -8.13 -20.83 9.30
N LEU A 175 -8.78 -19.81 9.87
CA LEU A 175 -8.20 -18.51 10.18
C LEU A 175 -8.46 -18.21 11.65
N SER A 176 -7.45 -17.76 12.39
CA SER A 176 -7.62 -17.34 13.78
C SER A 176 -7.48 -15.82 13.96
N CYS A 177 -7.73 -15.06 12.88
CA CYS A 177 -7.63 -13.61 12.87
C CYS A 177 -8.62 -12.96 13.85
N LYS A 178 -8.22 -11.84 14.45
CA LYS A 178 -9.10 -11.08 15.34
C LYS A 178 -8.75 -9.60 15.36
N THR A 179 -9.78 -8.78 15.42
CA THR A 179 -9.65 -7.36 15.75
C THR A 179 -9.69 -7.20 17.26
N LEU A 180 -8.75 -6.44 17.79
CA LEU A 180 -8.62 -6.06 19.19
C LEU A 180 -8.90 -4.55 19.32
N PRO A 181 -9.07 -4.02 20.55
CA PRO A 181 -9.20 -2.58 20.73
C PRO A 181 -8.02 -1.82 20.12
N ASP A 182 -8.31 -0.67 19.53
CA ASP A 182 -7.32 0.25 18.96
C ASP A 182 -6.21 0.56 19.97
N VAL A 183 -5.00 0.73 19.47
CA VAL A 183 -3.80 0.97 20.28
C VAL A 183 -3.13 2.28 19.91
N PRO A 184 -2.43 2.94 20.84
CA PRO A 184 -1.66 4.13 20.52
C PRO A 184 -0.42 3.77 19.68
N SER A 185 -0.13 4.63 18.71
CA SER A 185 1.08 4.67 17.88
C SER A 185 1.44 6.14 17.61
N TYR A 186 2.39 6.39 16.70
CA TYR A 186 2.87 7.73 16.40
C TYR A 186 3.25 7.91 14.94
N ASN A 187 2.89 9.05 14.34
CA ASN A 187 3.70 9.58 13.24
C ASN A 187 5.04 10.07 13.84
N VAL A 188 6.13 9.85 13.12
CA VAL A 188 7.47 10.33 13.53
C VAL A 188 7.88 11.45 12.60
N ILE A 189 8.17 12.62 13.16
CA ILE A 189 8.40 13.83 12.35
C ILE A 189 9.77 14.41 12.68
N GLY A 190 10.48 14.85 11.64
CA GLY A 190 11.70 15.64 11.78
C GLY A 190 11.81 16.70 10.69
N GLU A 191 12.41 17.85 10.99
CA GLU A 191 12.49 18.94 10.03
C GLU A 191 13.82 19.67 10.02
N ILE A 192 14.09 20.33 8.89
CA ILE A 192 15.10 21.37 8.74
C ILE A 192 14.34 22.70 8.68
N ARG A 193 14.59 23.58 9.66
CA ARG A 193 13.84 24.83 9.77
C ARG A 193 14.25 25.81 8.66
N GLY A 194 13.26 26.39 7.99
CA GLY A 194 13.47 27.42 6.96
C GLY A 194 14.08 28.71 7.51
N THR A 195 14.85 29.43 6.69
CA THR A 195 15.52 30.68 7.10
C THR A 195 14.71 31.95 6.84
N GLU A 196 13.90 31.98 5.79
CA GLU A 196 13.16 33.18 5.37
C GLU A 196 11.66 33.06 5.66
N LYS A 197 11.07 31.88 5.38
CA LYS A 197 9.64 31.57 5.51
C LYS A 197 9.46 30.24 6.25
N PRO A 198 9.86 30.15 7.54
CA PRO A 198 9.83 28.90 8.30
C PRO A 198 8.43 28.29 8.48
N GLU A 199 7.37 29.07 8.28
CA GLU A 199 5.97 28.64 8.33
C GLU A 199 5.48 27.99 7.04
N GLU A 200 6.16 28.20 5.90
CA GLU A 200 5.88 27.48 4.66
C GLU A 200 6.65 26.15 4.65
N ILE A 201 5.96 25.04 4.37
CA ILE A 201 6.48 23.68 4.53
C ILE A 201 6.49 22.96 3.18
N VAL A 202 7.63 22.36 2.86
CA VAL A 202 7.77 21.30 1.88
C VAL A 202 7.87 19.98 2.64
N LEU A 203 6.82 19.17 2.57
CA LEU A 203 6.77 17.88 3.23
C LEU A 203 7.39 16.81 2.33
N VAL A 204 8.15 15.89 2.93
CA VAL A 204 8.56 14.62 2.32
C VAL A 204 8.10 13.48 3.23
N GLY A 205 7.61 12.37 2.70
CA GLY A 205 7.07 11.30 3.54
C GLY A 205 6.91 9.95 2.86
N GLY A 206 6.49 9.01 3.70
CA GLY A 206 6.17 7.62 3.44
C GLY A 206 5.63 6.99 4.74
N HIS A 207 5.16 5.75 4.71
CA HIS A 207 4.59 5.10 5.90
C HIS A 207 5.54 4.13 6.58
N LEU A 208 5.50 4.15 7.91
CA LEU A 208 6.42 3.41 8.76
C LEU A 208 5.90 2.02 9.13
N ASP A 209 4.59 1.81 9.04
CA ASP A 209 4.03 0.47 9.15
C ASP A 209 4.16 -0.31 7.85
N SER A 210 3.92 -1.61 7.92
CA SER A 210 3.90 -2.52 6.77
C SER A 210 2.95 -3.66 7.10
N TRP A 211 2.61 -4.49 6.11
CA TRP A 211 2.10 -5.82 6.41
C TRP A 211 3.12 -6.70 7.15
N ASP A 212 2.59 -7.69 7.86
CA ASP A 212 3.25 -8.47 8.91
C ASP A 212 3.90 -9.78 8.44
N LYS A 213 3.95 -10.02 7.12
CA LYS A 213 4.53 -11.25 6.54
C LYS A 213 5.97 -11.09 6.09
N GLY A 214 6.27 -9.99 5.40
CA GLY A 214 7.62 -9.63 4.96
C GLY A 214 8.31 -8.76 6.00
N THR A 215 9.26 -7.95 5.54
CA THR A 215 9.91 -6.90 6.33
C THR A 215 9.56 -5.48 5.85
N GLY A 216 8.61 -5.34 4.91
CA GLY A 216 8.15 -4.03 4.40
C GLY A 216 9.28 -3.23 3.76
N ALA A 217 10.12 -3.87 2.93
CA ALA A 217 11.34 -3.24 2.44
C ALA A 217 11.06 -2.23 1.31
N HIS A 218 10.20 -2.61 0.36
CA HIS A 218 9.66 -1.71 -0.64
C HIS A 218 8.43 -0.96 -0.14
N ASP A 219 7.63 -1.58 0.74
CA ASP A 219 6.32 -1.09 1.18
C ASP A 219 6.26 -1.00 2.73
N ASP A 220 6.70 0.11 3.35
CA ASP A 220 7.36 1.27 2.73
C ASP A 220 8.68 1.67 3.43
N GLY A 221 9.49 0.67 3.79
CA GLY A 221 10.85 0.90 4.29
C GLY A 221 11.69 1.76 3.33
N SER A 222 11.42 1.66 2.02
CA SER A 222 12.10 2.44 0.99
C SER A 222 11.77 3.93 1.03
N GLY A 223 10.50 4.31 1.09
CA GLY A 223 10.07 5.70 1.21
C GLY A 223 10.47 6.33 2.55
N ILE A 224 10.46 5.54 3.63
CA ILE A 224 10.99 5.94 4.94
C ILE A 224 12.47 6.31 4.87
N VAL A 225 13.30 5.44 4.31
CA VAL A 225 14.74 5.71 4.20
C VAL A 225 14.99 6.91 3.29
N GLN A 226 14.30 7.01 2.15
CA GLN A 226 14.43 8.15 1.24
C GLN A 226 14.05 9.48 1.91
N SER A 227 12.97 9.51 2.71
CA SER A 227 12.54 10.68 3.46
C SER A 227 13.57 11.12 4.51
N ILE A 228 14.19 10.17 5.20
CA ILE A 228 15.29 10.45 6.15
C ILE A 228 16.53 10.96 5.39
N GLU A 229 16.83 10.39 4.23
CA GLU A 229 17.97 10.78 3.40
C GLU A 229 17.86 12.19 2.84
N VAL A 230 16.66 12.69 2.53
CA VAL A 230 16.45 14.10 2.16
C VAL A 230 17.03 15.04 3.23
N ILE A 231 16.74 14.77 4.50
CA ILE A 231 17.26 15.56 5.63
C ILE A 231 18.79 15.47 5.68
N ARG A 232 19.33 14.24 5.59
CA ARG A 232 20.78 13.99 5.67
C ARG A 232 21.53 14.66 4.52
N LEU A 233 21.03 14.56 3.30
CA LEU A 233 21.65 15.11 2.09
C LEU A 233 21.74 16.64 2.17
N ILE A 234 20.65 17.31 2.50
CA ILE A 234 20.61 18.79 2.63
C ILE A 234 21.59 19.27 3.71
N LYS A 235 21.64 18.58 4.86
CA LYS A 235 22.61 18.88 5.92
C LYS A 235 24.05 18.62 5.47
N SER A 236 24.30 17.56 4.73
CA SER A 236 25.66 17.16 4.30
C SER A 236 26.30 18.13 3.32
N VAL A 237 25.51 18.80 2.48
CA VAL A 237 25.99 19.83 1.54
C VAL A 237 26.00 21.24 2.16
N ASN A 238 25.65 21.35 3.45
CA ASN A 238 25.70 22.57 4.25
C ASN A 238 24.91 23.76 3.66
N VAL A 239 23.73 23.48 3.11
CA VAL A 239 22.79 24.48 2.60
C VAL A 239 21.61 24.64 3.56
N LYS A 240 20.92 25.78 3.51
CA LYS A 240 19.74 26.06 4.36
C LYS A 240 18.52 26.39 3.50
N PRO A 241 17.39 25.71 3.71
CA PRO A 241 16.21 25.95 2.90
C PRO A 241 15.56 27.28 3.30
N LYS A 242 14.97 28.02 2.35
CA LYS A 242 14.23 29.25 2.68
C LYS A 242 12.94 28.95 3.43
N ARG A 243 12.32 27.82 3.07
CA ARG A 243 11.12 27.24 3.68
C ARG A 243 11.49 26.01 4.48
N THR A 244 10.63 25.59 5.40
CA THR A 244 10.89 24.39 6.21
C THR A 244 10.75 23.14 5.35
N ILE A 245 11.70 22.21 5.47
CA ILE A 245 11.60 20.87 4.88
C ILE A 245 11.30 19.89 6.01
N ARG A 246 10.17 19.18 5.93
CA ARG A 246 9.69 18.30 6.99
C ARG A 246 9.54 16.88 6.48
N ALA A 247 10.27 15.94 7.09
CA ALA A 247 10.07 14.52 6.91
C ALA A 247 8.97 14.01 7.85
N VAL A 248 7.94 13.36 7.31
CA VAL A 248 6.87 12.70 8.09
C VAL A 248 6.85 11.21 7.76
N LEU A 249 7.06 10.41 8.80
CA LEU A 249 6.95 8.95 8.74
C LEU A 249 5.57 8.59 9.30
N TYR A 250 4.62 8.33 8.41
CA TYR A 250 3.21 8.13 8.76
C TYR A 250 3.00 6.77 9.44
N ALA A 251 2.02 6.69 10.34
CA ALA A 251 1.63 5.45 10.96
C ALA A 251 0.31 4.94 10.40
N ASN A 252 0.21 3.63 10.21
CA ASN A 252 -1.03 2.93 9.91
C ASN A 252 -1.66 3.34 8.58
N GLU A 253 -0.86 3.44 7.52
CA GLU A 253 -1.34 3.55 6.13
C GLU A 253 -2.14 2.29 5.78
N GLU A 254 -1.48 1.14 5.94
CA GLU A 254 -1.87 -0.17 5.39
C GLU A 254 -3.22 -0.66 5.92
N ASN A 255 -3.56 -0.23 7.13
CA ASN A 255 -4.77 -0.61 7.83
C ASN A 255 -5.60 0.61 8.26
N GLY A 256 -5.66 1.62 7.40
CA GLY A 256 -6.72 2.63 7.42
C GLY A 256 -6.30 4.10 7.38
N LEU A 257 -5.10 4.42 6.89
CA LEU A 257 -4.58 5.79 6.70
C LEU A 257 -4.64 6.67 7.97
N LYS A 258 -4.57 6.07 9.16
CA LYS A 258 -4.84 6.80 10.42
C LYS A 258 -3.81 7.90 10.69
N GLY A 259 -2.57 7.68 10.28
CA GLY A 259 -1.48 8.64 10.40
C GLY A 259 -1.72 9.89 9.57
N GLY A 260 -2.05 9.73 8.28
CA GLY A 260 -2.40 10.84 7.40
C GLY A 260 -3.60 11.65 7.92
N TYR A 261 -4.68 10.97 8.32
CA TYR A 261 -5.86 11.64 8.90
C TYR A 261 -5.53 12.41 10.18
N ALA A 262 -4.74 11.82 11.10
CA ALA A 262 -4.34 12.48 12.34
C ALA A 262 -3.47 13.71 12.06
N TYR A 263 -2.52 13.59 11.12
CA TYR A 263 -1.63 14.67 10.72
C TYR A 263 -2.45 15.86 10.17
N ALA A 264 -3.29 15.64 9.18
CA ALA A 264 -4.12 16.70 8.59
C ALA A 264 -5.06 17.36 9.62
N ALA A 265 -5.65 16.57 10.53
CA ALA A 265 -6.50 17.11 11.59
C ALA A 265 -5.74 18.05 12.53
N ARG A 266 -4.46 17.79 12.80
CA ARG A 266 -3.61 18.69 13.59
C ARG A 266 -3.18 19.92 12.82
N GLU A 267 -2.82 19.76 11.55
CA GLU A 267 -2.39 20.88 10.70
C GLU A 267 -3.49 21.94 10.53
N ASN A 268 -4.77 21.53 10.51
CA ASN A 268 -5.91 22.45 10.51
C ASN A 268 -5.92 23.45 11.70
N ASN A 269 -5.21 23.12 12.79
CA ASN A 269 -5.12 23.97 13.99
C ASN A 269 -3.82 24.77 14.08
N LYS A 270 -2.91 24.63 13.12
CA LYS A 270 -1.61 25.32 13.11
C LYS A 270 -1.63 26.52 12.17
N LYS A 271 -0.65 27.41 12.36
CA LYS A 271 -0.35 28.54 11.46
C LYS A 271 0.68 28.17 10.38
N GLU A 272 0.87 26.88 10.14
CA GLU A 272 1.80 26.36 9.14
C GLU A 272 1.07 26.23 7.79
N LYS A 273 1.82 26.38 6.69
CA LYS A 273 1.29 26.27 5.34
C LYS A 273 2.10 25.28 4.53
N HIS A 274 1.53 24.12 4.24
CA HIS A 274 2.12 23.15 3.32
C HIS A 274 1.97 23.67 1.89
N ILE A 275 3.09 24.00 1.26
CA ILE A 275 3.10 24.45 -0.13
C ILE A 275 3.17 23.24 -1.08
N ALA A 276 3.87 22.19 -0.67
CA ALA A 276 3.93 20.91 -1.36
C ALA A 276 4.14 19.79 -0.35
N ALA A 277 3.68 18.60 -0.70
CA ALA A 277 3.96 17.35 -0.02
C ALA A 277 4.39 16.31 -1.04
N ILE A 278 5.51 15.64 -0.77
CA ILE A 278 6.10 14.60 -1.61
C ILE A 278 6.04 13.27 -0.87
N GLU A 279 5.43 12.26 -1.46
CA GLU A 279 5.35 10.91 -0.90
C GLU A 279 6.10 9.92 -1.78
N SER A 280 6.80 8.98 -1.15
CA SER A 280 7.32 7.79 -1.82
C SER A 280 6.67 6.57 -1.22
N ASP A 281 5.77 5.94 -1.96
CA ASP A 281 5.01 4.75 -1.56
C ASP A 281 4.73 3.86 -2.80
N ALA A 282 5.78 3.61 -3.57
CA ALA A 282 5.70 2.82 -4.80
C ALA A 282 6.95 1.95 -4.99
N GLY A 283 7.69 1.71 -3.90
CA GLY A 283 8.92 0.94 -3.86
C GLY A 283 10.19 1.73 -4.18
N GLY A 284 11.33 1.21 -3.71
CA GLY A 284 12.67 1.78 -3.89
C GLY A 284 13.39 1.41 -5.18
N THR A 285 12.68 1.20 -6.30
CA THR A 285 13.32 0.96 -7.61
C THR A 285 13.74 2.26 -8.29
N SER A 286 14.42 2.16 -9.43
CA SER A 286 14.99 3.31 -10.15
C SER A 286 13.95 4.41 -10.37
N PRO A 287 14.21 5.67 -9.96
CA PRO A 287 13.26 6.76 -10.17
C PRO A 287 13.07 7.02 -11.66
N ARG A 288 11.84 7.34 -12.08
CA ARG A 288 11.53 7.79 -13.45
C ARG A 288 11.04 9.23 -13.46
N GLY A 289 10.52 9.72 -12.34
CA GLY A 289 10.13 11.10 -12.12
C GLY A 289 9.04 11.21 -11.08
N PHE A 290 8.03 12.06 -11.32
CA PHE A 290 7.01 12.39 -10.33
C PHE A 290 5.62 12.52 -10.94
N GLY A 291 4.62 12.04 -10.22
CA GLY A 291 3.22 12.39 -10.43
C GLY A 291 2.86 13.60 -9.59
N VAL A 292 2.07 14.53 -10.12
CA VAL A 292 1.70 15.78 -9.46
C VAL A 292 0.20 16.03 -9.57
N GLU A 293 -0.48 16.13 -8.42
CA GLU A 293 -1.89 16.50 -8.30
C GLU A 293 -2.00 17.97 -7.87
N THR A 294 -2.43 18.83 -8.80
CA THR A 294 -2.62 20.28 -8.60
C THR A 294 -3.30 20.94 -9.81
N ASP A 295 -3.64 22.23 -9.71
CA ASP A 295 -4.07 23.06 -10.83
C ASP A 295 -2.98 23.24 -11.92
N SER A 296 -3.40 23.60 -13.14
CA SER A 296 -2.50 23.66 -14.30
C SER A 296 -1.34 24.66 -14.14
N LEU A 297 -1.54 25.78 -13.45
CA LEU A 297 -0.52 26.83 -13.36
C LEU A 297 0.60 26.41 -12.41
N LYS A 298 0.23 25.86 -11.25
CA LYS A 298 1.19 25.26 -10.31
C LYS A 298 1.89 24.03 -10.91
N PHE A 299 1.18 23.24 -11.73
CA PHE A 299 1.78 22.10 -12.42
C PHE A 299 2.92 22.52 -13.35
N GLU A 300 2.78 23.64 -14.08
CA GLU A 300 3.84 24.19 -14.93
C GLU A 300 5.06 24.62 -14.11
N ASN A 301 4.85 25.24 -12.95
CA ASN A 301 5.93 25.61 -12.03
C ASN A 301 6.72 24.37 -11.57
N ILE A 302 6.03 23.31 -11.13
CA ILE A 302 6.69 22.06 -10.74
C ILE A 302 7.40 21.39 -11.93
N SER A 303 6.75 21.37 -13.10
CA SER A 303 7.30 20.77 -14.31
C SER A 303 8.58 21.45 -14.80
N SER A 304 8.79 22.72 -14.47
CA SER A 304 10.01 23.46 -14.83
C SER A 304 11.28 22.85 -14.20
N TYR A 305 11.15 22.11 -13.09
CA TYR A 305 12.26 21.40 -12.44
C TYR A 305 12.67 20.09 -13.12
N SER A 306 11.96 19.66 -14.16
CA SER A 306 12.26 18.43 -14.92
C SER A 306 13.74 18.33 -15.31
N SER A 307 14.34 19.42 -15.80
CA SER A 307 15.75 19.45 -16.22
C SER A 307 16.75 19.22 -15.08
N LEU A 308 16.42 19.61 -13.84
CA LEU A 308 17.26 19.37 -12.66
C LEU A 308 17.29 17.88 -12.29
N LEU A 309 16.21 17.17 -12.59
CA LEU A 309 16.03 15.75 -12.24
C LEU A 309 16.66 14.80 -13.26
N GLU A 310 17.04 15.28 -14.46
CA GLU A 310 17.71 14.49 -15.48
C GLU A 310 19.09 13.96 -15.03
N ILE A 311 19.72 14.57 -14.02
CA ILE A 311 20.98 14.09 -13.44
C ILE A 311 20.87 12.68 -12.82
N VAL A 312 19.64 12.26 -12.47
CA VAL A 312 19.31 10.93 -11.96
C VAL A 312 18.25 10.22 -12.83
N ASP A 313 18.12 10.62 -14.10
CA ASP A 313 17.15 10.08 -15.06
C ASP A 313 15.68 10.12 -14.58
N ALA A 314 15.35 11.09 -13.72
CA ALA A 314 14.04 11.25 -13.09
C ALA A 314 13.24 12.47 -13.62
N GLY A 315 13.52 12.92 -14.85
CA GLY A 315 12.91 14.14 -15.42
C GLY A 315 11.42 14.05 -15.77
N LYS A 316 10.78 12.87 -15.69
CA LYS A 316 9.39 12.69 -16.16
C LYS A 316 8.38 13.19 -15.11
N ILE A 317 7.96 14.43 -15.22
CA ILE A 317 6.88 15.02 -14.41
C ILE A 317 5.55 14.91 -15.16
N ARG A 318 4.51 14.37 -14.51
CA ARG A 318 3.18 14.13 -15.11
C ARG A 318 2.06 14.53 -14.16
N LYS A 319 0.90 14.88 -14.72
CA LYS A 319 -0.31 15.13 -13.92
C LYS A 319 -0.84 13.83 -13.31
N GLY A 320 -1.44 13.94 -12.12
CA GLY A 320 -1.98 12.81 -11.35
C GLY A 320 -0.94 12.20 -10.42
N GLY A 321 -1.39 11.59 -9.33
CA GLY A 321 -0.54 10.94 -8.33
C GLY A 321 -0.62 11.63 -6.97
N GLY A 322 0.49 11.65 -6.23
CA GLY A 322 0.57 12.31 -4.93
C GLY A 322 0.97 11.37 -3.80
N GLY A 323 0.41 10.17 -3.76
CA GLY A 323 0.52 9.26 -2.62
C GLY A 323 -0.69 9.36 -1.70
N VAL A 324 -0.89 8.33 -0.88
CA VAL A 324 -2.14 8.11 -0.13
C VAL A 324 -2.12 8.78 1.23
N ASP A 325 -0.98 8.82 1.91
CA ASP A 325 -0.85 9.46 3.22
C ASP A 325 -0.98 10.97 3.15
N ILE A 326 -0.45 11.58 2.08
CA ILE A 326 -0.51 13.04 1.90
C ILE A 326 -1.83 13.51 1.28
N SER A 327 -2.68 12.60 0.81
CA SER A 327 -3.93 12.93 0.08
C SER A 327 -4.83 13.91 0.83
N THR A 328 -4.89 13.77 2.15
CA THR A 328 -5.71 14.64 3.02
C THR A 328 -5.21 16.08 3.10
N LEU A 329 -3.99 16.38 2.64
CA LEU A 329 -3.43 17.73 2.62
C LEU A 329 -3.94 18.58 1.44
N GLU A 330 -4.58 17.95 0.44
CA GLU A 330 -5.21 18.65 -0.69
C GLU A 330 -6.22 19.70 -0.20
N GLN A 331 -6.95 19.40 0.88
CA GLN A 331 -7.95 20.32 1.46
C GLN A 331 -7.36 21.67 1.91
N PHE A 332 -6.04 21.75 2.11
CA PHE A 332 -5.31 22.97 2.47
C PHE A 332 -4.71 23.68 1.26
N GLY A 333 -5.00 23.21 0.04
CA GLY A 333 -4.43 23.73 -1.21
C GLY A 333 -2.98 23.31 -1.45
N THR A 334 -2.50 22.29 -0.71
CA THR A 334 -1.18 21.69 -0.84
C THR A 334 -1.04 20.98 -2.19
N ILE A 335 0.09 21.16 -2.87
CA ILE A 335 0.41 20.35 -4.05
C ILE A 335 0.84 18.97 -3.60
N LEU A 336 0.22 17.93 -4.15
CA LEU A 336 0.58 16.55 -3.82
C LEU A 336 1.48 15.97 -4.92
N ILE A 337 2.59 15.37 -4.52
CA ILE A 337 3.62 14.88 -5.42
C ILE A 337 3.98 13.45 -5.02
N GLY A 338 3.87 12.49 -5.94
CA GLY A 338 4.31 11.12 -5.70
C GLY A 338 5.58 10.80 -6.46
N LEU A 339 6.59 10.23 -5.81
CA LEU A 339 7.72 9.62 -6.53
C LEU A 339 7.17 8.55 -7.48
N SER A 340 7.61 8.58 -8.74
CA SER A 340 7.27 7.58 -9.75
C SER A 340 8.51 6.75 -10.08
N PRO A 341 8.79 5.69 -9.30
CA PRO A 341 9.87 4.75 -9.60
C PRO A 341 9.46 3.79 -10.73
N ASP A 342 10.37 2.92 -11.16
CA ASP A 342 10.09 1.88 -12.14
C ASP A 342 9.15 0.82 -11.53
N PRO A 343 7.88 0.73 -11.97
CA PRO A 343 6.88 -0.04 -11.25
C PRO A 343 6.92 -1.54 -11.58
N GLN A 344 7.73 -1.97 -12.56
CA GLN A 344 7.56 -3.27 -13.23
C GLN A 344 7.65 -4.48 -12.28
N ARG A 345 8.39 -4.35 -11.17
CA ARG A 345 8.57 -5.42 -10.19
C ARG A 345 7.80 -5.20 -8.89
N TYR A 346 7.12 -4.07 -8.70
CA TYR A 346 6.51 -3.70 -7.42
C TYR A 346 5.56 -4.79 -6.88
N PHE A 347 4.67 -5.28 -7.74
CA PHE A 347 3.69 -6.27 -7.34
C PHE A 347 4.24 -7.72 -7.29
N ASP A 348 5.52 -7.95 -7.61
CA ASP A 348 6.16 -9.25 -7.37
C ASP A 348 6.38 -9.51 -5.86
N TYR A 349 6.46 -8.44 -5.05
CA TYR A 349 6.76 -8.53 -3.62
C TYR A 349 5.76 -7.81 -2.71
N HIS A 350 5.09 -6.76 -3.18
CA HIS A 350 4.16 -5.94 -2.38
C HIS A 350 3.15 -6.80 -1.61
N HIS A 351 3.03 -6.58 -0.29
CA HIS A 351 2.15 -7.34 0.62
C HIS A 351 2.41 -8.86 0.73
N SER A 352 3.61 -9.35 0.41
CA SER A 352 3.96 -10.77 0.57
C SER A 352 5.17 -10.98 1.47
N HIS A 353 5.51 -12.24 1.75
CA HIS A 353 6.73 -12.56 2.49
C HIS A 353 8.00 -12.18 1.73
N ASN A 354 7.90 -12.01 0.39
CA ASN A 354 9.02 -11.63 -0.46
C ASN A 354 9.42 -10.16 -0.33
N ASP A 355 8.62 -9.30 0.31
CA ASP A 355 9.00 -7.91 0.52
C ASP A 355 10.11 -7.80 1.59
N THR A 356 11.34 -7.90 1.11
CA THR A 356 12.55 -8.12 1.90
C THR A 356 13.71 -7.28 1.36
N ILE A 357 14.65 -6.95 2.23
CA ILE A 357 15.75 -6.01 1.91
C ILE A 357 16.61 -6.47 0.72
N ASP A 358 16.72 -7.78 0.45
CA ASP A 358 17.47 -8.29 -0.71
C ASP A 358 16.80 -8.00 -2.05
N LYS A 359 15.52 -7.57 -2.06
CA LYS A 359 14.83 -7.09 -3.27
C LYS A 359 15.13 -5.62 -3.58
N VAL A 360 15.60 -4.87 -2.60
CA VAL A 360 15.94 -3.45 -2.75
C VAL A 360 17.36 -3.32 -3.27
N HIS A 361 17.50 -2.74 -4.47
CA HIS A 361 18.83 -2.45 -5.01
C HIS A 361 19.37 -1.14 -4.40
N PRO A 362 20.52 -1.14 -3.69
CA PRO A 362 20.98 0.04 -2.96
C PRO A 362 21.13 1.29 -3.82
N ARG A 363 21.68 1.15 -5.04
CA ARG A 363 21.84 2.27 -5.96
C ARG A 363 20.51 2.86 -6.43
N GLU A 364 19.49 2.03 -6.62
CA GLU A 364 18.19 2.50 -7.08
C GLU A 364 17.49 3.30 -5.98
N LEU A 365 17.56 2.79 -4.75
CA LEU A 365 17.06 3.48 -3.56
C LEU A 365 17.72 4.85 -3.36
N GLU A 366 19.05 4.92 -3.48
CA GLU A 366 19.82 6.17 -3.39
C GLU A 366 19.41 7.19 -4.46
N LEU A 367 19.21 6.75 -5.71
CA LEU A 367 18.78 7.63 -6.80
C LEU A 367 17.41 8.24 -6.51
N GLY A 368 16.48 7.46 -5.96
CA GLY A 368 15.18 7.97 -5.52
C GLY A 368 15.31 9.03 -4.42
N ALA A 369 16.15 8.79 -3.39
CA ALA A 369 16.43 9.77 -2.35
C ALA A 369 16.99 11.09 -2.92
N ILE A 370 17.92 11.01 -3.87
CA ILE A 370 18.49 12.18 -4.54
C ILE A 370 17.41 12.92 -5.34
N ALA A 371 16.55 12.22 -6.08
CA ALA A 371 15.47 12.82 -6.85
C ALA A 371 14.50 13.61 -5.95
N ILE A 372 14.06 13.01 -4.84
CA ILE A 372 13.19 13.68 -3.86
C ILE A 372 13.91 14.90 -3.26
N ALA A 373 15.19 14.77 -2.90
CA ALA A 373 15.96 15.86 -2.30
C ALA A 373 16.13 17.04 -3.25
N ILE A 374 16.40 16.81 -4.54
CA ILE A 374 16.50 17.86 -5.57
C ILE A 374 15.17 18.62 -5.67
N LEU A 375 14.06 17.90 -5.80
CA LEU A 375 12.75 18.52 -5.95
C LEU A 375 12.32 19.28 -4.69
N ALA A 376 12.46 18.65 -3.52
CA ALA A 376 12.14 19.28 -2.24
C ALA A 376 12.98 20.54 -2.01
N TRP A 377 14.27 20.49 -2.34
CA TRP A 377 15.16 21.63 -2.25
C TRP A 377 14.70 22.77 -3.18
N ALA A 378 14.47 22.49 -4.47
CA ALA A 378 14.06 23.49 -5.45
C ALA A 378 12.77 24.22 -5.02
N ILE A 379 11.74 23.46 -4.64
CA ILE A 379 10.48 24.00 -4.12
C ILE A 379 10.72 24.81 -2.84
N SER A 380 11.59 24.36 -1.94
CA SER A 380 11.88 25.09 -0.71
C SER A 380 12.51 26.46 -0.96
N GLN A 381 13.30 26.59 -2.03
CA GLN A 381 13.95 27.84 -2.42
C GLN A 381 12.99 28.80 -3.11
N ASP A 382 12.35 28.34 -4.18
CA ASP A 382 11.61 29.23 -5.06
C ASP A 382 10.19 29.48 -4.53
N GLY A 383 9.58 28.44 -3.95
CA GLY A 383 8.14 28.38 -3.71
C GLY A 383 7.40 27.87 -4.93
N ILE A 384 6.10 28.17 -5.00
CA ILE A 384 5.22 27.70 -6.06
C ILE A 384 4.22 28.77 -6.45
#